data_AF-A0A2S7ZQU4-F1
#
_entry.id   AF-A0A2S7ZQU4-F1
#
_cell.length_a   1.000
_cell.length_b   1.000
_cell.length_c   1.000
_cell.angle_alpha   90.00
_cell.angle_beta   90.00
_cell.angle_gamma   90.00
#
_symmetry.space_group_name_H-M   'P 1'
#
loop_
_entity.id
_entity.type
_entity.pdbx_description
1 polymer ?
#
loop_
_entity_poly.entity_id
_entity_poly.type
_entity_poly.pdbx_seq_one_letter_code
_entity_poly.pdbx_strand_id
1 'polypeptide(L)'
;MNLKRLIALGFLGMTLGMGQAYGISVNIPGADAIMSVDEYQNYRKNTAESRLMEQKIVERVTKADEAIPNYDMSRLPADIYHNTELNHGIKYSSTVFILKDHGADIKFTVPEASIVGHTDESYGKHKEITRSGGILSYDGEWSYELRPQPKSENWEDTNIAYNKLNSESMKDVFYKKRNPISNEDKRSIKVLGANPFTYTTVNKATWDVFEYKNNRIVGTINFTMPKQPTISYHLGYIPSKSVSKKLSAQGEDTVVRTIMAPLANIVLPSVKPASDILEYTSEVHRGPFTFRTLKNSKSKGTKITKTGKQIEYFQSGKIKESISVGPLHKRDDVKAQNLLYNSLMDFVGVDSLNEGKPIQYATVWNDGLPGIYFEIKGEKDTLFIMTVFDDTHRYSHYIIKPHEVHVSNFKLRDIVQYVDYKQNKENHSKYKAGLGMPSYLLEEKLLEKIANKK
;
A
#
# COMPACT_ATOMS: atom_id res chain seq x y z
N MET A 1 -33.63 23.38 26.50
CA MET A 1 -32.72 22.44 25.82
C MET A 1 -31.40 23.18 25.58
N ASN A 2 -30.29 22.71 26.15
CA ASN A 2 -29.17 23.57 26.57
C ASN A 2 -28.11 23.80 25.46
N LEU A 3 -27.84 25.06 25.15
CA LEU A 3 -27.01 25.59 24.04
C LEU A 3 -25.53 25.12 24.08
N LYS A 4 -25.10 24.52 25.20
CA LYS A 4 -23.74 23.97 25.38
C LYS A 4 -23.50 22.61 24.70
N ARG A 5 -24.53 21.94 24.16
CA ARG A 5 -24.37 20.70 23.35
C ARG A 5 -24.22 20.96 21.84
N LEU A 6 -24.39 22.20 21.37
CA LEU A 6 -24.21 22.55 19.96
C LEU A 6 -22.73 22.84 19.60
N ILE A 7 -21.88 23.08 20.60
CA ILE A 7 -20.48 23.50 20.40
C ILE A 7 -19.50 22.31 20.37
N ALA A 8 -19.92 21.10 20.73
CA ALA A 8 -19.08 19.89 20.70
C ALA A 8 -19.07 19.16 19.33
N LEU A 9 -19.75 19.68 18.30
CA LEU A 9 -19.73 19.16 16.93
C LEU A 9 -19.15 20.17 15.91
N GLY A 10 -18.67 21.33 16.39
CA GLY A 10 -18.29 22.48 15.56
C GLY A 10 -16.79 22.71 15.35
N PHE A 11 -15.90 21.85 15.85
CA PHE A 11 -14.45 21.99 15.68
C PHE A 11 -13.79 20.68 15.19
N LEU A 12 -14.42 20.00 14.24
CA LEU A 12 -13.79 18.96 13.42
C LEU A 12 -13.53 19.55 12.02
N GLY A 13 -12.44 20.32 11.93
CA GLY A 13 -11.78 20.70 10.69
C GLY A 13 -12.61 21.50 9.68
N MET A 14 -12.64 22.82 9.82
CA MET A 14 -12.73 23.68 8.65
C MET A 14 -11.52 23.36 7.76
N THR A 15 -11.71 22.64 6.67
CA THR A 15 -10.76 22.61 5.57
C THR A 15 -10.76 24.00 4.95
N LEU A 16 -9.77 24.81 5.32
CA LEU A 16 -9.43 26.00 4.55
C LEU A 16 -9.11 25.56 3.12
N GLY A 17 -9.87 26.11 2.17
CA GLY A 17 -9.54 26.22 0.76
C GLY A 17 -9.44 24.91 -0.02
N MET A 18 -10.49 24.60 -0.81
CA MET A 18 -10.30 23.94 -2.10
C MET A 18 -9.55 24.90 -3.04
N GLY A 19 -8.25 25.11 -2.78
CA GLY A 19 -7.32 25.55 -3.82
C GLY A 19 -6.91 24.32 -4.62
N GLN A 20 -6.68 24.46 -5.92
CA GLN A 20 -5.98 23.43 -6.67
C GLN A 20 -4.68 23.14 -5.93
N ALA A 21 -4.53 21.93 -5.39
CA ALA A 21 -3.29 21.51 -4.79
C ALA A 21 -2.30 21.28 -5.92
N TYR A 22 -1.57 22.35 -6.28
CA TYR A 22 -0.44 22.30 -7.20
C TYR A 22 0.57 21.25 -6.70
N GLY A 23 1.23 20.56 -7.61
CA GLY A 23 1.97 19.34 -7.35
C GLY A 23 3.23 19.50 -6.52
N ILE A 24 3.98 18.40 -6.43
CA ILE A 24 5.06 18.24 -5.47
C ILE A 24 6.28 19.04 -5.93
N SER A 25 6.50 20.20 -5.32
CA SER A 25 7.75 20.95 -5.46
C SER A 25 8.79 20.40 -4.48
N VAL A 26 9.53 19.39 -4.92
CA VAL A 26 10.63 18.78 -4.16
C VAL A 26 11.86 18.62 -5.05
N ASN A 27 13.05 18.84 -4.50
CA ASN A 27 14.31 18.66 -5.22
C ASN A 27 14.73 17.17 -5.29
N ILE A 28 13.85 16.34 -5.87
CA ILE A 28 14.12 14.94 -6.18
C ILE A 28 13.95 14.79 -7.70
N PRO A 29 14.92 14.21 -8.42
CA PRO A 29 14.79 13.96 -9.84
C PRO A 29 13.51 13.16 -10.17
N GLY A 30 12.79 13.57 -11.22
CA GLY A 30 11.53 12.93 -11.60
C GLY A 30 10.30 13.41 -10.82
N ALA A 31 10.45 14.29 -9.82
CA ALA A 31 9.32 14.99 -9.21
C ALA A 31 8.56 15.81 -10.25
N ASP A 32 7.23 15.74 -10.19
CA ASP A 32 6.32 16.43 -11.11
C ASP A 32 5.41 17.38 -10.34
N ALA A 33 5.69 18.68 -10.48
CA ALA A 33 4.91 19.75 -9.84
C ALA A 33 3.53 19.98 -10.49
N ILE A 34 3.21 19.31 -11.60
CA ILE A 34 1.89 19.38 -12.25
C ILE A 34 0.97 18.28 -11.72
N MET A 35 1.53 17.19 -11.20
CA MET A 35 0.76 16.05 -10.70
C MET A 35 0.05 16.40 -9.40
N SER A 36 -1.22 15.99 -9.25
CA SER A 36 -1.98 16.22 -8.02
C SER A 36 -1.26 15.63 -6.80
N VAL A 37 -1.20 16.38 -5.69
CA VAL A 37 -0.65 15.87 -4.42
C VAL A 37 -1.42 14.66 -3.89
N ASP A 38 -2.68 14.49 -4.32
CA ASP A 38 -3.55 13.38 -3.93
C ASP A 38 -3.48 12.20 -4.91
N GLU A 39 -2.60 12.20 -5.92
CA GLU A 39 -2.53 11.12 -6.92
C GLU A 39 -2.29 9.74 -6.28
N TYR A 40 -1.54 9.70 -5.17
CA TYR A 40 -1.31 8.47 -4.40
C TYR A 40 -2.59 7.83 -3.85
N GLN A 41 -3.69 8.59 -3.78
CA GLN A 41 -5.00 8.13 -3.34
C GLN A 41 -5.78 7.39 -4.44
N ASN A 42 -5.31 7.41 -5.69
CA ASN A 42 -5.90 6.65 -6.79
C ASN A 42 -5.32 5.23 -6.81
N TYR A 43 -6.04 4.29 -6.20
CA TYR A 43 -5.58 2.92 -6.12
C TYR A 43 -5.85 2.09 -7.39
N ARG A 44 -6.88 2.45 -8.18
CA ARG A 44 -7.10 1.91 -9.53
C ARG A 44 -6.28 2.72 -10.54
N LYS A 45 -5.29 2.09 -11.18
CA LYS A 45 -4.42 2.78 -12.13
C LYS A 45 -5.10 2.93 -13.49
N ASN A 46 -4.94 4.11 -14.08
CA ASN A 46 -5.46 4.45 -15.41
C ASN A 46 -4.31 4.88 -16.33
N THR A 47 -3.42 3.93 -16.64
CA THR A 47 -2.27 4.14 -17.51
C THR A 47 -2.58 3.77 -18.96
N ALA A 48 -1.64 4.03 -19.88
CA ALA A 48 -1.79 3.58 -21.26
C ALA A 48 -1.91 2.05 -21.36
N GLU A 49 -1.15 1.33 -20.52
CA GLU A 49 -1.16 -0.13 -20.45
C GLU A 49 -2.49 -0.67 -19.93
N SER A 50 -3.09 -0.03 -18.92
CA SER A 50 -4.39 -0.46 -18.39
C SER A 50 -5.51 -0.24 -19.42
N ARG A 51 -5.49 0.86 -20.18
CA ARG A 51 -6.46 1.09 -21.27
C ARG A 51 -6.30 0.08 -22.41
N LEU A 52 -5.07 -0.26 -22.77
CA LEU A 52 -4.81 -1.30 -23.77
C LEU A 52 -5.30 -2.68 -23.28
N MET A 53 -5.14 -2.98 -21.99
CA MET A 53 -5.72 -4.18 -21.39
C MET A 53 -7.25 -4.17 -21.50
N GLU A 54 -7.92 -3.07 -21.13
CA GLU A 54 -9.39 -2.95 -21.23
C GLU A 54 -9.88 -3.24 -22.66
N GLN A 55 -9.23 -2.66 -23.68
CA GLN A 55 -9.55 -2.92 -25.09
C GLN A 55 -9.41 -4.41 -25.46
N LYS A 56 -8.31 -5.05 -25.02
CA LYS A 56 -8.08 -6.48 -25.27
C LYS A 56 -9.09 -7.37 -24.56
N ILE A 57 -9.56 -6.97 -23.38
CA ILE A 57 -10.59 -7.70 -22.63
C ILE A 57 -11.90 -7.65 -23.42
N VAL A 58 -12.32 -6.47 -23.87
CA VAL A 58 -13.54 -6.32 -24.69
C VAL A 58 -13.49 -7.23 -25.91
N GLU A 59 -12.39 -7.22 -26.67
CA GLU A 59 -12.23 -8.06 -27.86
C GLU A 59 -12.28 -9.56 -27.52
N ARG A 60 -11.53 -10.00 -26.49
CA ARG A 60 -11.41 -11.41 -26.14
C ARG A 60 -12.67 -12.00 -25.53
N VAL A 61 -13.32 -11.26 -24.63
CA VAL A 61 -14.55 -11.71 -23.96
C VAL A 61 -15.68 -11.79 -24.97
N THR A 62 -15.87 -10.76 -25.81
CA THR A 62 -16.88 -10.77 -26.87
C THR A 62 -16.71 -11.98 -27.79
N LYS A 63 -15.50 -12.23 -28.29
CA LYS A 63 -15.22 -13.37 -29.16
C LYS A 63 -15.44 -14.72 -28.46
N ALA A 64 -15.10 -14.82 -27.17
CA ALA A 64 -15.27 -16.05 -26.40
C ALA A 64 -16.76 -16.36 -26.17
N ASP A 65 -17.54 -15.36 -25.77
CA ASP A 65 -18.96 -15.50 -25.47
C ASP A 65 -19.79 -15.77 -26.73
N GLU A 66 -19.48 -15.11 -27.86
CA GLU A 66 -20.10 -15.39 -29.16
C GLU A 66 -19.85 -16.82 -29.67
N ALA A 67 -18.74 -17.44 -29.26
CA ALA A 67 -18.40 -18.81 -29.63
C ALA A 67 -19.13 -19.86 -28.79
N ILE A 68 -19.80 -19.48 -27.69
CA ILE A 68 -20.55 -20.39 -26.83
C ILE A 68 -21.95 -20.60 -27.44
N PRO A 69 -22.34 -21.85 -27.80
CA PRO A 69 -23.66 -22.12 -28.35
C PRO A 69 -24.79 -21.68 -27.39
N ASN A 70 -25.75 -20.91 -27.92
CA ASN A 70 -26.90 -20.38 -27.17
C ASN A 70 -26.53 -19.48 -25.97
N TYR A 71 -25.38 -18.81 -26.01
CA TYR A 71 -25.04 -17.81 -25.00
C TYR A 71 -25.99 -16.61 -25.03
N ASP A 72 -26.41 -16.17 -23.85
CA ASP A 72 -27.26 -14.99 -23.69
C ASP A 72 -26.40 -13.72 -23.75
N MET A 73 -26.34 -13.12 -24.94
CA MET A 73 -25.56 -11.90 -25.19
C MET A 73 -25.97 -10.69 -24.33
N SER A 74 -27.10 -10.73 -23.63
CA SER A 74 -27.44 -9.69 -22.64
C SER A 74 -26.49 -9.68 -21.44
N ARG A 75 -25.74 -10.77 -21.21
CA ARG A 75 -24.75 -10.92 -20.12
C ARG A 75 -23.36 -10.38 -20.47
N LEU A 76 -23.07 -10.19 -21.76
CA LEU A 76 -21.75 -9.73 -22.23
C LEU A 76 -21.24 -8.47 -21.49
N PRO A 77 -22.07 -7.42 -21.21
CA PRO A 77 -21.58 -6.26 -20.47
C PRO A 77 -21.08 -6.60 -19.06
N ALA A 78 -21.75 -7.53 -18.37
CA ALA A 78 -21.34 -7.98 -17.04
C ALA A 78 -20.05 -8.80 -17.11
N ASP A 79 -19.93 -9.69 -18.09
CA ASP A 79 -18.73 -10.52 -18.27
C ASP A 79 -17.50 -9.66 -18.63
N ILE A 80 -17.66 -8.63 -19.47
CA ILE A 80 -16.62 -7.63 -19.75
C ILE A 80 -16.25 -6.86 -18.48
N TYR A 81 -17.25 -6.42 -17.71
CA TYR A 81 -17.02 -5.69 -16.46
C TYR A 81 -16.24 -6.53 -15.46
N HIS A 82 -16.69 -7.76 -15.18
CA HIS A 82 -16.03 -8.66 -14.23
C HIS A 82 -14.58 -8.95 -14.65
N ASN A 83 -14.34 -9.25 -15.93
CA ASN A 83 -12.97 -9.48 -16.41
C ASN A 83 -12.09 -8.23 -16.30
N THR A 84 -12.62 -7.06 -16.65
CA THR A 84 -11.92 -5.78 -16.52
C THR A 84 -11.50 -5.53 -15.08
N GLU A 85 -12.43 -5.65 -14.14
CA GLU A 85 -12.22 -5.34 -12.73
C GLU A 85 -11.31 -6.36 -12.02
N LEU A 86 -11.37 -7.64 -12.39
CA LEU A 86 -10.42 -8.65 -11.91
C LEU A 86 -8.98 -8.32 -12.35
N ASN A 87 -8.78 -7.95 -13.61
CA ASN A 87 -7.44 -7.62 -14.11
C ASN A 87 -6.92 -6.29 -13.52
N HIS A 88 -7.81 -5.31 -13.28
CA HIS A 88 -7.45 -4.11 -12.53
C HIS A 88 -6.99 -4.42 -11.11
N GLY A 89 -7.76 -5.24 -10.38
CA GLY A 89 -7.40 -5.65 -9.02
C GLY A 89 -6.03 -6.34 -8.95
N ILE A 90 -5.74 -7.25 -9.89
CA ILE A 90 -4.51 -8.06 -9.88
C ILE A 90 -3.30 -7.26 -10.38
N LYS A 91 -3.44 -6.43 -11.42
CA LYS A 91 -2.27 -5.85 -12.11
C LYS A 91 -2.15 -4.34 -11.99
N TYR A 92 -3.26 -3.63 -11.88
CA TYR A 92 -3.34 -2.17 -11.94
C TYR A 92 -3.92 -1.60 -10.63
N SER A 93 -3.58 -2.24 -9.52
CA SER A 93 -3.94 -1.82 -8.16
C SER A 93 -2.73 -1.22 -7.44
N SER A 94 -2.96 -0.62 -6.26
CA SER A 94 -1.87 -0.11 -5.42
C SER A 94 -1.60 -1.04 -4.24
N THR A 95 -0.48 -0.79 -3.55
CA THR A 95 -0.18 -1.45 -2.28
C THR A 95 0.02 -0.39 -1.20
N VAL A 96 -0.57 -0.62 -0.04
CA VAL A 96 -0.47 0.26 1.12
C VAL A 96 0.30 -0.47 2.21
N PHE A 97 1.26 0.21 2.83
CA PHE A 97 1.94 -0.25 4.02
C PHE A 97 1.49 0.59 5.22
N ILE A 98 1.17 -0.08 6.32
CA ILE A 98 0.87 0.52 7.61
C ILE A 98 1.80 -0.19 8.61
N LEU A 99 2.88 0.47 9.00
CA LEU A 99 3.90 -0.08 9.88
C LEU A 99 3.75 0.53 11.28
N LYS A 100 3.61 -0.34 12.27
CA LYS A 100 3.30 0.00 13.68
C LYS A 100 4.22 -0.73 14.65
N ASP A 101 4.79 -1.86 14.24
CA ASP A 101 5.69 -2.64 15.06
C ASP A 101 7.06 -1.96 15.22
N HIS A 102 7.79 -2.35 16.28
CA HIS A 102 9.15 -1.86 16.57
C HIS A 102 9.27 -0.34 16.70
N GLY A 103 8.19 0.30 17.18
CA GLY A 103 8.13 1.74 17.37
C GLY A 103 7.83 2.53 16.11
N ALA A 104 7.61 1.86 14.96
CA ALA A 104 7.20 2.53 13.74
C ALA A 104 5.81 3.19 13.90
N ASP A 105 5.60 4.29 13.18
CA ASP A 105 4.30 4.91 13.00
C ASP A 105 4.27 5.59 11.63
N ILE A 106 4.13 4.76 10.59
CA ILE A 106 4.11 5.24 9.22
C ILE A 106 3.07 4.49 8.39
N LYS A 107 2.37 5.26 7.56
CA LYS A 107 1.59 4.76 6.44
C LYS A 107 2.16 5.35 5.15
N PHE A 108 2.26 4.52 4.12
CA PHE A 108 2.59 4.96 2.75
C PHE A 108 1.99 4.03 1.71
N THR A 109 1.90 4.51 0.48
CA THR A 109 1.36 3.81 -0.68
C THR A 109 2.42 3.69 -1.75
N VAL A 110 2.53 2.51 -2.38
CA VAL A 110 3.31 2.29 -3.60
C VAL A 110 2.36 2.08 -4.79
N PRO A 111 2.72 2.55 -6.00
CA PRO A 111 1.81 2.56 -7.16
C PRO A 111 1.64 1.20 -7.85
N GLU A 112 1.93 0.10 -7.17
CA GLU A 112 2.07 -1.23 -7.75
C GLU A 112 1.27 -2.28 -6.99
N ALA A 113 0.77 -3.27 -7.73
CA ALA A 113 0.12 -4.43 -7.15
C ALA A 113 1.15 -5.36 -6.46
N SER A 114 0.86 -5.76 -5.24
CA SER A 114 1.68 -6.70 -4.49
C SER A 114 1.42 -8.13 -4.97
N ILE A 115 2.42 -8.78 -5.56
CA ILE A 115 2.36 -10.20 -5.92
C ILE A 115 2.66 -11.04 -4.68
N VAL A 116 3.84 -10.82 -4.09
CA VAL A 116 4.25 -11.47 -2.85
C VAL A 116 4.89 -10.42 -1.96
N GLY A 117 4.58 -10.45 -0.67
CA GLY A 117 5.23 -9.63 0.33
C GLY A 117 5.89 -10.48 1.40
N HIS A 118 6.81 -9.86 2.11
CA HIS A 118 7.41 -10.43 3.30
C HIS A 118 7.79 -9.32 4.26
N THR A 119 8.00 -9.70 5.50
CA THR A 119 8.49 -8.81 6.53
C THR A 119 9.41 -9.58 7.43
N ASP A 120 10.64 -9.13 7.57
CA ASP A 120 11.69 -9.77 8.37
C ASP A 120 11.85 -9.08 9.71
N GLU A 121 12.42 -9.80 10.68
CA GLU A 121 12.85 -9.21 11.95
C GLU A 121 14.16 -8.45 11.80
N SER A 122 14.75 -8.04 12.94
CA SER A 122 16.02 -7.32 12.94
C SER A 122 17.14 -8.14 12.28
N TYR A 123 17.93 -7.49 11.43
CA TYR A 123 19.11 -8.08 10.78
C TYR A 123 20.34 -7.16 10.91
N GLY A 124 21.54 -7.72 10.70
CA GLY A 124 22.83 -7.04 10.82
C GLY A 124 23.57 -7.35 12.13
N LYS A 125 24.90 -7.22 12.11
CA LYS A 125 25.80 -7.62 13.22
C LYS A 125 25.47 -6.94 14.55
N HIS A 126 24.84 -5.75 14.50
CA HIS A 126 24.45 -4.96 15.67
C HIS A 126 22.98 -4.53 15.69
N LYS A 127 22.09 -5.23 14.95
CA LYS A 127 20.67 -4.84 14.79
C LYS A 127 20.48 -3.41 14.26
N GLU A 128 21.37 -3.00 13.36
CA GLU A 128 21.32 -1.70 12.67
C GLU A 128 20.02 -1.54 11.88
N ILE A 129 19.46 -2.65 11.40
CA ILE A 129 18.11 -2.74 10.87
C ILE A 129 17.24 -3.38 11.94
N THR A 130 16.30 -2.59 12.47
CA THR A 130 15.32 -3.07 13.46
C THR A 130 14.17 -3.82 12.79
N ARG A 131 13.91 -3.52 11.52
CA ARG A 131 12.85 -4.11 10.71
C ARG A 131 13.13 -3.91 9.24
N SER A 132 12.79 -4.88 8.41
CA SER A 132 12.74 -4.71 6.96
C SER A 132 11.61 -5.51 6.35
N GLY A 133 11.23 -5.17 5.13
CA GLY A 133 10.24 -5.93 4.38
C GLY A 133 9.99 -5.30 3.04
N GLY A 134 8.97 -5.78 2.35
CA GLY A 134 8.65 -5.28 1.03
C GLY A 134 7.75 -6.20 0.25
N ILE A 135 7.55 -5.83 -1.00
CA ILE A 135 6.80 -6.61 -1.98
C ILE A 135 7.61 -6.80 -3.27
N LEU A 136 7.33 -7.90 -3.95
CA LEU A 136 7.57 -8.03 -5.37
C LEU A 136 6.29 -7.64 -6.12
N SER A 137 6.41 -6.80 -7.14
CA SER A 137 5.38 -6.48 -8.12
C SER A 137 5.79 -6.96 -9.52
N TYR A 138 4.97 -6.66 -10.52
CA TYR A 138 5.28 -6.99 -11.92
C TYR A 138 6.50 -6.22 -12.45
N ASP A 139 6.69 -4.98 -11.99
CA ASP A 139 7.70 -4.08 -12.52
C ASP A 139 8.95 -3.97 -11.64
N GLY A 140 8.91 -4.47 -10.40
CA GLY A 140 10.08 -4.51 -9.54
C GLY A 140 9.80 -4.91 -8.10
N GLU A 141 10.79 -4.71 -7.25
CA GLU A 141 10.73 -4.89 -5.82
C GLU A 141 10.61 -3.52 -5.14
N TRP A 142 9.69 -3.43 -4.18
CA TRP A 142 9.54 -2.28 -3.29
C TRP A 142 9.89 -2.72 -1.88
N SER A 143 10.77 -1.98 -1.22
CA SER A 143 11.25 -2.37 0.11
C SER A 143 11.15 -1.21 1.09
N TYR A 144 11.15 -1.58 2.37
CA TYR A 144 11.35 -0.66 3.47
C TYR A 144 12.37 -1.22 4.46
N GLU A 145 13.13 -0.33 5.09
CA GLU A 145 13.97 -0.64 6.25
C GLU A 145 13.75 0.40 7.34
N LEU A 146 13.71 -0.06 8.59
CA LEU A 146 13.63 0.78 9.78
C LEU A 146 14.94 0.67 10.55
N ARG A 147 15.55 1.81 10.83
CA ARG A 147 16.83 1.88 11.54
C ARG A 147 16.72 2.82 12.74
N PRO A 148 17.43 2.56 13.84
CA PRO A 148 17.56 3.54 14.91
C PRO A 148 18.24 4.80 14.37
N GLN A 149 17.61 5.96 14.55
CA GLN A 149 18.25 7.23 14.23
C GLN A 149 19.25 7.59 15.33
N PRO A 150 20.52 7.90 14.99
CA PRO A 150 21.48 8.38 15.97
C PRO A 150 21.01 9.66 16.66
N LYS A 151 21.35 9.81 17.95
CA LYS A 151 20.95 10.99 18.75
C LYS A 151 21.60 12.30 18.28
N SER A 152 22.57 12.24 17.37
CA SER A 152 23.25 13.41 16.83
C SER A 152 22.42 14.11 15.73
N GLU A 153 22.79 15.35 15.44
CA GLU A 153 22.33 16.09 14.25
C GLU A 153 23.09 15.70 12.98
N ASN A 154 23.88 14.62 13.05
CA ASN A 154 24.63 14.12 11.93
C ASN A 154 23.78 13.17 11.09
N TRP A 155 24.11 13.13 9.81
CA TRP A 155 23.54 12.20 8.85
C TRP A 155 24.01 10.79 9.16
N GLU A 156 23.06 9.93 9.52
CA GLU A 156 23.31 8.55 9.97
C GLU A 156 24.43 8.49 11.03
N ASP A 157 25.30 7.50 10.96
CA ASP A 157 26.49 7.29 11.78
C ASP A 157 27.71 8.12 11.32
N THR A 158 27.52 9.14 10.47
CA THR A 158 28.63 9.98 9.99
C THR A 158 28.92 11.15 10.95
N ASN A 159 30.01 11.87 10.67
CA ASN A 159 30.35 13.13 11.35
C ASN A 159 29.85 14.38 10.59
N ILE A 160 28.97 14.21 9.60
CA ILE A 160 28.48 15.30 8.75
C ILE A 160 27.08 15.70 9.21
N ALA A 161 26.90 16.94 9.63
CA ALA A 161 25.58 17.47 9.99
C ALA A 161 24.62 17.51 8.79
N TYR A 162 23.33 17.22 8.98
CA TYR A 162 22.34 17.24 7.88
C TYR A 162 22.29 18.58 7.13
N ASN A 163 22.47 19.71 7.84
CA ASN A 163 22.48 21.05 7.24
C ASN A 163 23.73 21.37 6.41
N LYS A 164 24.78 20.54 6.49
CA LYS A 164 26.01 20.62 5.69
C LYS A 164 26.04 19.57 4.59
N LEU A 165 25.03 18.70 4.52
CA LEU A 165 24.96 17.62 3.56
C LEU A 165 24.73 18.18 2.15
N ASN A 166 25.41 17.60 1.18
CA ASN A 166 25.25 17.89 -0.25
C ASN A 166 25.64 16.65 -1.06
N SER A 167 25.39 16.66 -2.37
CA SER A 167 25.66 15.51 -3.25
C SER A 167 27.10 15.00 -3.17
N GLU A 168 28.09 15.89 -3.14
CA GLU A 168 29.50 15.54 -3.11
C GLU A 168 29.88 14.81 -1.81
N SER A 169 29.49 15.38 -0.67
CA SER A 169 29.74 14.78 0.65
C SER A 169 29.07 13.40 0.81
N MET A 170 27.85 13.23 0.29
CA MET A 170 27.16 11.93 0.32
C MET A 170 27.86 10.91 -0.56
N LYS A 171 28.21 11.29 -1.79
CA LYS A 171 28.94 10.42 -2.73
C LYS A 171 30.27 9.96 -2.13
N ASP A 172 31.05 10.86 -1.54
CA ASP A 172 32.31 10.53 -0.86
C ASP A 172 32.11 9.48 0.25
N VAL A 173 31.11 9.66 1.13
CA VAL A 173 30.79 8.68 2.17
C VAL A 173 30.41 7.32 1.57
N PHE A 174 29.57 7.31 0.53
CA PHE A 174 29.15 6.05 -0.10
C PHE A 174 30.33 5.32 -0.75
N TYR A 175 31.22 6.03 -1.44
CA TYR A 175 32.42 5.42 -2.03
C TYR A 175 33.39 4.90 -0.97
N LYS A 176 33.56 5.60 0.16
CA LYS A 176 34.39 5.13 1.29
C LYS A 176 33.81 3.90 1.98
N LYS A 177 32.50 3.92 2.30
CA LYS A 177 31.82 2.82 3.00
C LYS A 177 31.67 1.57 2.14
N ARG A 178 31.39 1.73 0.85
CA ARG A 178 31.08 0.62 -0.07
C ARG A 178 32.22 0.29 -1.04
N ASN A 179 33.44 0.73 -0.67
CA ASN A 179 34.70 0.68 -1.43
C ASN A 179 34.71 -0.28 -2.64
N PRO A 180 34.42 0.20 -3.87
CA PRO A 180 34.40 -0.64 -5.07
C PRO A 180 35.79 -1.15 -5.51
N ILE A 181 36.88 -0.77 -4.81
CA ILE A 181 38.28 -1.06 -5.15
C ILE A 181 38.93 -2.07 -4.18
N SER A 182 38.36 -2.31 -2.99
CA SER A 182 38.85 -3.41 -2.14
C SER A 182 38.31 -4.74 -2.65
N ASN A 183 39.20 -5.69 -2.90
CA ASN A 183 38.92 -7.07 -3.35
C ASN A 183 38.00 -7.90 -2.39
N GLU A 184 37.42 -7.29 -1.37
CA GLU A 184 36.56 -7.93 -0.36
C GLU A 184 35.05 -7.73 -0.59
N ASP A 185 34.60 -6.69 -1.33
CA ASP A 185 33.20 -6.63 -1.84
C ASP A 185 33.19 -6.84 -3.36
N LYS A 186 32.71 -8.01 -3.80
CA LYS A 186 32.68 -8.37 -5.23
C LYS A 186 31.75 -7.48 -6.07
N ARG A 187 30.93 -6.63 -5.45
CA ARG A 187 29.96 -5.73 -6.10
C ARG A 187 30.60 -4.37 -6.38
N SER A 188 31.00 -4.06 -7.62
CA SER A 188 31.24 -2.65 -7.97
C SER A 188 29.91 -1.91 -7.92
N ILE A 189 29.93 -0.78 -7.22
CA ILE A 189 28.77 0.07 -6.97
C ILE A 189 29.08 1.44 -7.58
N LYS A 190 28.16 1.92 -8.40
CA LYS A 190 28.19 3.26 -8.97
C LYS A 190 27.11 4.09 -8.30
N VAL A 191 27.47 5.25 -7.77
CA VAL A 191 26.53 6.20 -7.18
C VAL A 191 26.04 7.13 -8.29
N LEU A 192 24.82 6.92 -8.77
CA LEU A 192 24.25 7.71 -9.87
C LEU A 192 23.80 9.10 -9.39
N GLY A 193 23.22 9.17 -8.19
CA GLY A 193 22.80 10.44 -7.60
C GLY A 193 22.54 10.30 -6.10
N ALA A 194 22.70 11.40 -5.38
CA ALA A 194 22.32 11.51 -3.98
C ALA A 194 22.21 12.98 -3.58
N ASN A 195 21.23 13.35 -2.76
CA ASN A 195 21.13 14.71 -2.21
C ASN A 195 20.20 14.73 -0.96
N PRO A 196 20.38 15.65 -0.01
CA PRO A 196 19.29 16.03 0.90
C PRO A 196 18.10 16.63 0.14
N PHE A 197 16.92 16.52 0.73
CA PHE A 197 15.73 17.24 0.29
C PHE A 197 14.90 17.70 1.49
N THR A 198 13.92 18.56 1.25
CA THR A 198 12.94 18.99 2.25
C THR A 198 11.53 18.67 1.77
N TYR A 199 10.67 18.20 2.67
CA TYR A 199 9.28 17.94 2.37
C TYR A 199 8.45 18.02 3.66
N THR A 200 7.19 18.48 3.56
CA THR A 200 6.41 18.95 4.71
C THR A 200 6.09 17.89 5.76
N THR A 201 6.07 16.61 5.38
CA THR A 201 5.70 15.49 6.28
C THR A 201 6.90 14.78 6.90
N VAL A 202 8.14 15.15 6.56
CA VAL A 202 9.35 14.40 6.93
C VAL A 202 10.51 15.31 7.36
N ASN A 203 11.44 14.76 8.13
CA ASN A 203 12.65 15.44 8.60
C ASN A 203 13.90 14.63 8.23
N LYS A 204 15.09 15.27 8.28
CA LYS A 204 16.39 14.59 8.09
C LYS A 204 16.41 13.74 6.81
N ALA A 205 15.94 14.34 5.71
CA ALA A 205 15.55 13.60 4.51
C ALA A 205 16.62 13.64 3.41
N THR A 206 16.87 12.48 2.79
CA THR A 206 17.82 12.31 1.69
C THR A 206 17.28 11.34 0.64
N TRP A 207 17.76 11.46 -0.59
CA TRP A 207 17.53 10.44 -1.62
C TRP A 207 18.86 9.98 -2.19
N ASP A 208 18.88 8.77 -2.74
CA ASP A 208 20.03 8.22 -3.44
C ASP A 208 19.63 7.19 -4.50
N VAL A 209 20.50 7.00 -5.49
CA VAL A 209 20.37 5.99 -6.53
C VAL A 209 21.72 5.31 -6.77
N PHE A 210 21.73 3.98 -6.68
CA PHE A 210 22.91 3.14 -6.91
C PHE A 210 22.70 2.18 -8.07
N GLU A 211 23.76 1.91 -8.84
CA GLU A 211 23.84 0.83 -9.81
C GLU A 211 24.91 -0.18 -9.39
N TYR A 212 24.58 -1.47 -9.41
CA TYR A 212 25.45 -2.59 -9.05
C TYR A 212 25.84 -3.41 -10.30
N LYS A 213 26.97 -4.16 -10.27
CA LYS A 213 27.53 -4.99 -11.38
C LYS A 213 26.54 -5.81 -12.24
N ASN A 214 25.38 -6.18 -11.70
CA ASN A 214 24.38 -6.98 -12.41
C ASN A 214 23.28 -6.11 -13.06
N ASN A 215 23.55 -4.83 -13.31
CA ASN A 215 22.58 -3.81 -13.67
C ASN A 215 21.40 -3.78 -12.68
N ARG A 216 21.64 -4.09 -11.40
CA ARG A 216 20.63 -3.88 -10.35
C ARG A 216 20.70 -2.41 -10.00
N ILE A 217 19.60 -1.69 -10.19
CA ILE A 217 19.48 -0.28 -9.83
C ILE A 217 18.60 -0.21 -8.60
N VAL A 218 18.96 0.63 -7.63
CA VAL A 218 18.21 0.82 -6.39
C VAL A 218 18.09 2.33 -6.19
N GLY A 219 16.85 2.83 -6.12
CA GLY A 219 16.58 4.19 -5.67
C GLY A 219 15.94 4.16 -4.28
N THR A 220 16.30 5.12 -3.44
CA THR A 220 15.75 5.22 -2.08
C THR A 220 15.41 6.67 -1.72
N ILE A 221 14.38 6.81 -0.89
CA ILE A 221 14.16 8.00 -0.06
C ILE A 221 14.32 7.59 1.40
N ASN A 222 15.05 8.39 2.15
CA ASN A 222 15.40 8.13 3.54
C ASN A 222 15.00 9.34 4.38
N PHE A 223 14.36 9.13 5.52
CA PHE A 223 13.89 10.23 6.36
C PHE A 223 13.51 9.77 7.77
N THR A 224 13.31 10.73 8.65
CA THR A 224 12.66 10.55 9.96
C THR A 224 11.27 11.21 9.96
N MET A 225 10.36 10.72 10.79
CA MET A 225 9.04 11.36 10.95
C MET A 225 9.11 12.42 12.07
N PRO A 226 8.43 13.58 11.96
CA PRO A 226 8.47 14.63 12.99
C PRO A 226 8.05 14.15 14.39
N LYS A 227 7.05 13.28 14.47
CA LYS A 227 6.57 12.69 15.74
C LYS A 227 7.40 11.47 16.19
N GLN A 228 8.31 10.97 15.35
CA GLN A 228 9.17 9.81 15.64
C GLN A 228 10.60 10.04 15.14
N PRO A 229 11.33 11.01 15.72
CA PRO A 229 12.66 11.39 15.24
C PRO A 229 13.74 10.34 15.55
N THR A 230 13.43 9.30 16.33
CA THR A 230 14.37 8.23 16.73
C THR A 230 14.41 7.05 15.77
N ILE A 231 13.60 7.07 14.70
CA ILE A 231 13.56 6.03 13.67
C ILE A 231 13.81 6.67 12.31
N SER A 232 14.76 6.11 11.57
CA SER A 232 14.97 6.38 10.14
C SER A 232 14.21 5.35 9.32
N TYR A 233 13.44 5.85 8.38
CA TYR A 233 12.72 5.08 7.36
C TYR A 233 13.49 5.16 6.05
N HIS A 234 13.79 4.01 5.48
CA HIS A 234 14.40 3.90 4.15
C HIS A 234 13.39 3.20 3.25
N LEU A 235 12.82 3.91 2.28
CA LEU A 235 11.85 3.36 1.33
C LEU A 235 12.50 3.24 -0.04
N GLY A 236 12.52 2.03 -0.60
CA GLY A 236 13.30 1.69 -1.79
C GLY A 236 12.45 1.16 -2.94
N TYR A 237 12.91 1.46 -4.16
CA TYR A 237 12.44 0.85 -5.40
C TYR A 237 13.58 0.24 -6.19
N ILE A 238 13.37 -0.99 -6.64
CA ILE A 238 14.32 -1.80 -7.38
C ILE A 238 13.59 -2.37 -8.59
N PRO A 239 13.74 -1.78 -9.79
CA PRO A 239 13.11 -2.33 -10.99
C PRO A 239 13.53 -3.78 -11.26
N SER A 240 12.66 -4.49 -11.96
CA SER A 240 12.95 -5.83 -12.46
C SER A 240 14.19 -5.81 -13.36
N LYS A 241 14.94 -6.93 -13.40
CA LYS A 241 16.20 -7.03 -14.16
C LYS A 241 16.05 -6.63 -15.65
N SER A 242 14.90 -6.93 -16.26
CA SER A 242 14.59 -6.57 -17.64
C SER A 242 14.41 -5.05 -17.81
N VAL A 243 13.72 -4.40 -16.86
CA VAL A 243 13.55 -2.95 -16.81
C VAL A 243 14.90 -2.27 -16.56
N SER A 244 15.67 -2.72 -15.58
CA SER A 244 16.98 -2.14 -15.27
C SER A 244 17.93 -2.17 -16.47
N LYS A 245 17.99 -3.30 -17.19
CA LYS A 245 18.82 -3.43 -18.39
C LYS A 245 18.43 -2.43 -19.48
N LYS A 246 17.13 -2.16 -19.66
CA LYS A 246 16.64 -1.17 -20.64
C LYS A 246 16.95 0.26 -20.19
N LEU A 247 16.88 0.54 -18.89
CA LEU A 247 17.15 1.87 -18.33
C LEU A 247 18.63 2.23 -18.37
N SER A 248 19.54 1.29 -18.02
CA SER A 248 20.98 1.54 -18.06
C SER A 248 21.50 1.99 -19.44
N ALA A 249 20.76 1.69 -20.52
CA ALA A 249 21.09 2.12 -21.89
C ALA A 249 20.70 3.57 -22.21
N GLN A 250 19.96 4.27 -21.32
CA GLN A 250 19.35 5.58 -21.60
C GLN A 250 20.09 6.77 -20.95
N GLY A 251 21.25 6.52 -20.34
CA GLY A 251 22.05 7.53 -19.62
C GLY A 251 21.62 7.73 -18.16
N GLU A 252 22.56 8.20 -17.34
CA GLU A 252 22.41 8.27 -15.87
C GLU A 252 21.26 9.17 -15.44
N ASP A 253 21.11 10.36 -16.03
CA ASP A 253 20.05 11.31 -15.68
C ASP A 253 18.66 10.71 -15.92
N THR A 254 18.48 10.00 -17.03
CA THR A 254 17.23 9.30 -17.37
C THR A 254 16.95 8.19 -16.37
N VAL A 255 17.97 7.41 -15.99
CA VAL A 255 17.87 6.37 -14.97
C VAL A 255 17.41 6.98 -13.65
N VAL A 256 18.13 7.98 -13.14
CA VAL A 256 17.83 8.60 -11.85
C VAL A 256 16.43 9.18 -11.83
N ARG A 257 16.03 9.95 -12.87
CA ARG A 257 14.67 10.49 -12.97
C ARG A 257 13.59 9.40 -12.99
N THR A 258 13.80 8.32 -13.74
CA THR A 258 12.79 7.25 -13.88
C THR A 258 12.60 6.48 -12.59
N ILE A 259 13.69 6.17 -11.88
CA ILE A 259 13.67 5.42 -10.63
C ILE A 259 13.08 6.25 -9.50
N MET A 260 13.42 7.53 -9.44
CA MET A 260 12.97 8.41 -8.37
C MET A 260 11.56 8.96 -8.59
N ALA A 261 11.05 8.98 -9.83
CA ALA A 261 9.71 9.49 -10.14
C ALA A 261 8.60 8.87 -9.26
N PRO A 262 8.41 7.54 -9.17
CA PRO A 262 7.33 7.00 -8.35
C PRO A 262 7.56 7.20 -6.84
N LEU A 263 8.83 7.26 -6.39
CA LEU A 263 9.16 7.59 -5.00
C LEU A 263 8.80 9.04 -4.65
N ALA A 264 9.14 10.00 -5.52
CA ALA A 264 8.89 11.42 -5.31
C ALA A 264 7.41 11.78 -5.46
N ASN A 265 6.72 11.16 -6.43
CA ASN A 265 5.39 11.53 -6.86
C ASN A 265 4.28 10.77 -6.13
N ILE A 266 4.50 9.50 -5.74
CA ILE A 266 3.46 8.67 -5.13
C ILE A 266 3.82 8.31 -3.69
N VAL A 267 5.03 7.79 -3.45
CA VAL A 267 5.40 7.30 -2.13
C VAL A 267 5.53 8.45 -1.14
N LEU A 268 6.39 9.43 -1.41
CA LEU A 268 6.66 10.54 -0.49
C LEU A 268 5.39 11.33 -0.07
N PRO A 269 4.47 11.70 -0.98
CA PRO A 269 3.24 12.40 -0.60
C PRO A 269 2.25 11.56 0.19
N SER A 270 2.34 10.24 0.08
CA SER A 270 1.51 9.32 0.85
C SER A 270 1.99 9.11 2.29
N VAL A 271 3.22 9.53 2.60
CA VAL A 271 3.85 9.36 3.92
C VAL A 271 3.12 10.20 4.97
N LYS A 272 2.59 9.52 5.98
CA LYS A 272 1.97 10.12 7.16
C LYS A 272 2.03 9.18 8.37
N PRO A 273 1.86 9.69 9.60
CA PRO A 273 1.71 8.83 10.77
C PRO A 273 0.52 7.87 10.61
N ALA A 274 0.71 6.59 10.89
CA ALA A 274 -0.37 5.61 10.92
C ALA A 274 -1.34 5.88 12.10
N SER A 275 -0.81 6.45 13.20
CA SER A 275 -1.51 6.74 14.43
C SER A 275 -2.42 7.97 14.36
N ASP A 276 -2.34 8.76 13.28
CA ASP A 276 -3.17 9.97 13.12
C ASP A 276 -4.67 9.66 13.17
N ILE A 277 -5.08 8.42 12.90
CA ILE A 277 -6.49 8.01 13.01
C ILE A 277 -6.98 7.77 14.45
N LEU A 278 -6.07 7.58 15.40
CA LEU A 278 -6.41 7.09 16.74
C LEU A 278 -7.18 8.12 17.56
N GLU A 279 -6.97 9.41 17.30
CA GLU A 279 -7.63 10.51 18.01
C GLU A 279 -9.17 10.48 17.85
N TYR A 280 -9.63 10.07 16.66
CA TYR A 280 -11.03 10.12 16.23
C TYR A 280 -11.64 8.75 15.93
N THR A 281 -11.03 7.67 16.44
CA THR A 281 -11.56 6.31 16.32
C THR A 281 -11.76 5.63 17.68
N SER A 282 -12.40 4.46 17.65
CA SER A 282 -12.58 3.58 18.81
C SER A 282 -12.32 2.13 18.39
N GLU A 283 -11.77 1.34 19.31
CA GLU A 283 -11.41 -0.05 19.08
C GLU A 283 -12.62 -0.97 19.05
N VAL A 284 -12.62 -1.91 18.12
CA VAL A 284 -13.55 -3.04 18.09
C VAL A 284 -12.76 -4.31 17.88
N HIS A 285 -12.70 -5.15 18.91
CA HIS A 285 -12.00 -6.43 18.86
C HIS A 285 -12.87 -7.53 18.24
N ARG A 286 -12.30 -8.33 17.32
CA ARG A 286 -12.93 -9.53 16.74
C ARG A 286 -11.87 -10.59 16.51
N GLY A 287 -12.00 -11.73 17.21
CA GLY A 287 -11.01 -12.79 17.15
C GLY A 287 -9.61 -12.23 17.49
N PRO A 288 -8.58 -12.50 16.67
CA PRO A 288 -7.23 -11.98 16.90
C PRO A 288 -7.01 -10.54 16.38
N PHE A 289 -8.06 -9.90 15.83
CA PHE A 289 -7.96 -8.59 15.19
C PHE A 289 -8.60 -7.47 16.02
N THR A 290 -8.04 -6.27 15.90
CA THR A 290 -8.66 -5.02 16.38
C THR A 290 -8.90 -4.10 15.18
N PHE A 291 -10.16 -3.78 14.95
CA PHE A 291 -10.60 -2.80 13.95
C PHE A 291 -10.81 -1.44 14.60
N ARG A 292 -10.86 -0.40 13.78
CA ARG A 292 -11.15 0.98 14.20
C ARG A 292 -12.49 1.40 13.62
N THR A 293 -13.41 1.88 14.46
CA THR A 293 -14.65 2.54 14.04
C THR A 293 -14.61 4.01 14.38
N LEU A 294 -15.47 4.83 13.80
CA LEU A 294 -15.56 6.24 14.15
C LEU A 294 -15.84 6.43 15.66
N LYS A 295 -15.16 7.40 16.28
CA LYS A 295 -15.38 7.73 17.69
C LYS A 295 -16.84 8.12 17.91
N ASN A 296 -17.43 7.62 18.99
CA ASN A 296 -18.85 7.77 19.33
C ASN A 296 -19.84 7.02 18.42
N SER A 297 -19.37 6.12 17.54
CA SER A 297 -20.25 5.19 16.85
C SER A 297 -21.05 4.36 17.86
N LYS A 298 -22.38 4.35 17.70
CA LYS A 298 -23.28 3.59 18.56
C LYS A 298 -23.46 2.19 17.98
N SER A 299 -23.26 1.16 18.80
CA SER A 299 -23.65 -0.20 18.41
C SER A 299 -25.16 -0.25 18.16
N LYS A 300 -25.53 -0.92 17.07
CA LYS A 300 -26.91 -1.17 16.63
C LYS A 300 -27.30 -2.64 16.81
N GLY A 301 -26.46 -3.40 17.51
CA GLY A 301 -26.64 -4.80 17.77
C GLY A 301 -25.96 -5.70 16.73
N THR A 302 -26.17 -6.98 16.92
CA THR A 302 -25.52 -8.07 16.18
C THR A 302 -26.57 -8.89 15.46
N LYS A 303 -26.28 -9.27 14.21
CA LYS A 303 -27.05 -10.24 13.42
C LYS A 303 -26.21 -11.47 13.14
N ILE A 304 -26.81 -12.65 13.28
CA ILE A 304 -26.24 -13.91 12.82
C ILE A 304 -26.99 -14.33 11.55
N THR A 305 -26.27 -14.56 10.46
CA THR A 305 -26.87 -15.03 9.20
C THR A 305 -27.13 -16.54 9.26
N LYS A 306 -27.94 -17.05 8.32
CA LYS A 306 -28.14 -18.50 8.15
C LYS A 306 -26.84 -19.27 7.88
N THR A 307 -25.82 -18.60 7.37
CA THR A 307 -24.50 -19.17 7.08
C THR A 307 -23.54 -19.13 8.28
N GLY A 308 -24.01 -18.74 9.47
CA GLY A 308 -23.19 -18.60 10.67
C GLY A 308 -22.32 -17.35 10.71
N LYS A 309 -22.47 -16.42 9.74
CA LYS A 309 -21.73 -15.16 9.72
C LYS A 309 -22.32 -14.22 10.77
N GLN A 310 -21.49 -13.76 11.70
CA GLN A 310 -21.85 -12.75 12.69
C GLN A 310 -21.53 -11.36 12.13
N ILE A 311 -22.46 -10.42 12.24
CA ILE A 311 -22.30 -9.03 11.78
C ILE A 311 -22.68 -8.11 12.94
N GLU A 312 -21.74 -7.33 13.45
CA GLU A 312 -22.05 -6.21 14.34
C GLU A 312 -22.18 -4.92 13.54
N TYR A 313 -23.21 -4.14 13.84
CA TYR A 313 -23.49 -2.88 13.19
C TYR A 313 -23.20 -1.69 14.11
N PHE A 314 -22.63 -0.64 13.54
CA PHE A 314 -22.38 0.62 14.22
C PHE A 314 -22.89 1.79 13.38
N GLN A 315 -23.14 2.92 14.04
CA GLN A 315 -23.58 4.13 13.36
C GLN A 315 -23.05 5.39 14.04
N SER A 316 -22.44 6.27 13.25
CA SER A 316 -22.08 7.64 13.65
C SER A 316 -22.76 8.63 12.70
N GLY A 317 -23.78 9.33 13.21
CA GLY A 317 -24.63 10.19 12.39
C GLY A 317 -25.27 9.42 11.23
N LYS A 318 -24.96 9.82 10.00
CA LYS A 318 -25.45 9.17 8.77
C LYS A 318 -24.49 8.09 8.22
N ILE A 319 -23.27 8.00 8.76
CA ILE A 319 -22.31 6.96 8.38
C ILE A 319 -22.69 5.67 9.09
N LYS A 320 -22.76 4.58 8.32
CA LYS A 320 -23.04 3.24 8.82
C LYS A 320 -21.76 2.41 8.71
N GLU A 321 -21.45 1.66 9.76
CA GLU A 321 -20.29 0.78 9.79
C GLU A 321 -20.76 -0.62 10.15
N SER A 322 -20.06 -1.66 9.68
CA SER A 322 -20.28 -3.01 10.19
C SER A 322 -19.01 -3.83 10.15
N ILE A 323 -18.83 -4.68 11.15
CA ILE A 323 -17.73 -5.64 11.16
C ILE A 323 -18.34 -7.03 11.17
N SER A 324 -17.92 -7.84 10.21
CA SER A 324 -18.43 -9.18 10.04
C SER A 324 -17.35 -10.23 10.17
N VAL A 325 -17.72 -11.36 10.78
CA VAL A 325 -16.89 -12.53 10.97
C VAL A 325 -17.65 -13.74 10.46
N GLY A 326 -17.05 -14.52 9.59
CA GLY A 326 -17.62 -15.77 9.08
C GLY A 326 -16.55 -16.80 8.80
N PRO A 327 -16.92 -18.08 8.72
CA PRO A 327 -15.99 -19.12 8.32
C PRO A 327 -15.44 -18.84 6.91
N LEU A 328 -14.23 -19.33 6.62
CA LEU A 328 -13.69 -19.32 5.26
C LEU A 328 -14.64 -20.03 4.28
N HIS A 329 -14.65 -19.59 3.03
CA HIS A 329 -15.41 -20.26 1.97
C HIS A 329 -14.79 -21.62 1.66
N LYS A 330 -15.57 -22.55 1.11
CA LYS A 330 -15.05 -23.89 0.73
C LYS A 330 -13.90 -23.86 -0.27
N ARG A 331 -13.79 -22.78 -1.07
CA ARG A 331 -12.73 -22.55 -2.05
C ARG A 331 -11.48 -21.88 -1.48
N ASP A 332 -11.56 -21.39 -0.25
CA ASP A 332 -10.46 -20.73 0.44
C ASP A 332 -9.50 -21.79 0.99
N ASP A 333 -8.23 -21.67 0.63
CA ASP A 333 -7.15 -22.52 1.10
C ASP A 333 -6.00 -21.62 1.59
N VAL A 334 -5.81 -21.65 2.91
CA VAL A 334 -4.77 -20.90 3.61
C VAL A 334 -3.37 -21.34 3.17
N LYS A 335 -3.17 -22.63 2.87
CA LYS A 335 -1.87 -23.15 2.40
C LYS A 335 -1.58 -22.70 0.98
N ALA A 336 -2.60 -22.71 0.11
CA ALA A 336 -2.49 -22.18 -1.25
C ALA A 336 -2.40 -20.64 -1.29
N GLN A 337 -2.76 -19.96 -0.20
CA GLN A 337 -2.78 -18.50 -0.06
C GLN A 337 -3.71 -17.78 -1.05
N ASN A 338 -4.82 -18.41 -1.44
CA ASN A 338 -5.76 -17.86 -2.42
C ASN A 338 -6.84 -16.92 -1.84
N LEU A 339 -6.77 -16.61 -0.54
CA LEU A 339 -7.77 -15.85 0.21
C LEU A 339 -8.07 -14.47 -0.38
N LEU A 340 -7.04 -13.71 -0.72
CA LEU A 340 -7.17 -12.36 -1.27
C LEU A 340 -7.80 -12.39 -2.68
N TYR A 341 -7.34 -13.32 -3.52
CA TYR A 341 -7.88 -13.53 -4.86
C TYR A 341 -9.36 -13.96 -4.82
N ASN A 342 -9.71 -14.92 -3.97
CA ASN A 342 -11.10 -15.34 -3.80
C ASN A 342 -11.99 -14.23 -3.26
N SER A 343 -11.48 -13.38 -2.36
CA SER A 343 -12.22 -12.21 -1.89
C SER A 343 -12.42 -11.15 -2.98
N LEU A 344 -11.48 -10.99 -3.90
CA LEU A 344 -11.67 -10.16 -5.10
C LEU A 344 -12.77 -10.75 -6.00
N MET A 345 -12.70 -12.05 -6.29
CA MET A 345 -13.71 -12.76 -7.08
C MET A 345 -15.11 -12.64 -6.46
N ASP A 346 -15.24 -12.84 -5.15
CA ASP A 346 -16.51 -12.65 -4.42
C ASP A 346 -17.05 -11.24 -4.60
N PHE A 347 -16.18 -10.24 -4.52
CA PHE A 347 -16.61 -8.84 -4.52
C PHE A 347 -17.03 -8.37 -5.91
N VAL A 348 -16.23 -8.70 -6.93
CA VAL A 348 -16.51 -8.37 -8.33
C VAL A 348 -17.76 -9.09 -8.82
N GLY A 349 -17.99 -10.34 -8.38
CA GLY A 349 -19.16 -11.13 -8.79
C GLY A 349 -20.48 -10.77 -8.11
N VAL A 350 -20.52 -9.79 -7.19
CA VAL A 350 -21.75 -9.38 -6.50
C VAL A 350 -22.16 -7.99 -6.97
N ASP A 351 -22.94 -7.94 -8.04
CA ASP A 351 -23.39 -6.69 -8.69
C ASP A 351 -24.09 -5.73 -7.71
N SER A 352 -24.81 -6.25 -6.71
CA SER A 352 -25.46 -5.43 -5.67
C SER A 352 -24.49 -4.66 -4.77
N LEU A 353 -23.21 -5.05 -4.72
CA LEU A 353 -22.17 -4.34 -3.97
C LEU A 353 -21.42 -3.36 -4.85
N ASN A 354 -21.24 -3.67 -6.14
CA ASN A 354 -20.38 -2.90 -7.04
C ASN A 354 -21.10 -2.01 -8.05
N GLU A 355 -22.40 -2.24 -8.30
CA GLU A 355 -23.25 -1.46 -9.19
C GLU A 355 -22.66 -1.29 -10.61
N GLY A 356 -21.78 -2.21 -11.06
CA GLY A 356 -21.05 -2.08 -12.32
C GLY A 356 -20.09 -0.88 -12.38
N LYS A 357 -19.72 -0.31 -11.23
CA LYS A 357 -18.84 0.87 -11.13
C LYS A 357 -17.37 0.46 -11.07
N PRO A 358 -16.44 1.33 -11.52
CA PRO A 358 -15.01 1.13 -11.30
C PRO A 358 -14.70 1.09 -9.81
N ILE A 359 -13.88 0.12 -9.41
CA ILE A 359 -13.55 -0.12 -8.01
C ILE A 359 -12.10 0.32 -7.76
N GLN A 360 -11.83 0.92 -6.60
CA GLN A 360 -10.46 1.13 -6.12
C GLN A 360 -10.02 -0.11 -5.32
N TYR A 361 -8.81 -0.62 -5.60
CA TYR A 361 -8.29 -1.82 -4.94
C TYR A 361 -6.90 -1.58 -4.37
N ALA A 362 -6.64 -2.11 -3.18
CA ALA A 362 -5.27 -2.21 -2.71
C ALA A 362 -5.02 -3.50 -1.93
N THR A 363 -3.81 -4.03 -2.03
CA THR A 363 -3.28 -4.88 -0.96
C THR A 363 -2.84 -3.97 0.17
N VAL A 364 -3.30 -4.21 1.39
CA VAL A 364 -2.91 -3.43 2.57
C VAL A 364 -2.12 -4.33 3.51
N TRP A 365 -0.84 -4.02 3.68
CA TRP A 365 0.06 -4.67 4.62
C TRP A 365 0.01 -3.91 5.94
N ASN A 366 -0.71 -4.46 6.93
CA ASN A 366 -0.59 -4.03 8.32
C ASN A 366 0.58 -4.81 8.93
N ASP A 367 1.76 -4.21 8.90
CA ASP A 367 3.03 -4.86 9.21
C ASP A 367 3.22 -6.16 8.39
N GLY A 368 3.17 -7.34 9.02
CA GLY A 368 3.33 -8.63 8.36
C GLY A 368 2.01 -9.25 7.87
N LEU A 369 0.86 -8.63 8.14
CA LEU A 369 -0.46 -9.13 7.76
C LEU A 369 -0.95 -8.45 6.47
N PRO A 370 -1.09 -9.19 5.35
CA PRO A 370 -1.81 -8.68 4.20
C PRO A 370 -3.32 -8.77 4.39
N GLY A 371 -4.02 -7.78 3.83
CA GLY A 371 -5.45 -7.86 3.56
C GLY A 371 -5.80 -7.13 2.27
N ILE A 372 -7.08 -7.16 1.92
CA ILE A 372 -7.60 -6.58 0.69
C ILE A 372 -8.57 -5.44 0.99
N TYR A 373 -8.34 -4.32 0.30
CA TYR A 373 -9.15 -3.13 0.39
C TYR A 373 -9.95 -2.90 -0.89
N PHE A 374 -11.21 -2.48 -0.72
CA PHE A 374 -12.09 -2.02 -1.80
C PHE A 374 -12.69 -0.65 -1.49
N GLU A 375 -12.82 0.19 -2.51
CA GLU A 375 -13.68 1.39 -2.46
C GLU A 375 -14.54 1.48 -3.70
N ILE A 376 -15.81 1.81 -3.52
CA ILE A 376 -16.73 2.04 -4.62
C ILE A 376 -17.54 3.29 -4.35
N LYS A 377 -17.61 4.16 -5.34
CA LYS A 377 -18.54 5.27 -5.36
C LYS A 377 -19.82 4.82 -6.09
N GLY A 378 -20.83 4.43 -5.31
CA GLY A 378 -22.15 4.11 -5.81
C GLY A 378 -22.93 5.36 -6.19
N GLU A 379 -24.25 5.23 -6.39
CA GLU A 379 -25.09 6.38 -6.74
C GLU A 379 -25.29 7.37 -5.59
N LYS A 380 -25.51 6.87 -4.37
CA LYS A 380 -25.92 7.67 -3.21
C LYS A 380 -24.89 7.70 -2.08
N ASP A 381 -24.01 6.73 -2.05
CA ASP A 381 -23.00 6.57 -1.03
C ASP A 381 -21.70 6.01 -1.60
N THR A 382 -20.65 6.12 -0.79
CA THR A 382 -19.38 5.45 -1.02
C THR A 382 -19.23 4.31 -0.02
N LEU A 383 -18.90 3.13 -0.55
CA LEU A 383 -18.62 1.92 0.22
C LEU A 383 -17.11 1.74 0.35
N PHE A 384 -16.65 1.50 1.57
CA PHE A 384 -15.26 1.17 1.90
C PHE A 384 -15.23 -0.19 2.57
N ILE A 385 -14.29 -1.06 2.17
CA ILE A 385 -14.17 -2.40 2.73
C ILE A 385 -12.71 -2.73 2.96
N MET A 386 -12.39 -3.25 4.14
CA MET A 386 -11.13 -3.94 4.41
C MET A 386 -11.44 -5.37 4.83
N THR A 387 -10.76 -6.34 4.23
CA THR A 387 -10.88 -7.75 4.60
C THR A 387 -9.53 -8.34 4.98
N VAL A 388 -9.49 -9.00 6.13
CA VAL A 388 -8.35 -9.78 6.64
C VAL A 388 -8.81 -11.19 7.00
N PHE A 389 -7.85 -12.09 7.18
CA PHE A 389 -8.11 -13.51 7.39
C PHE A 389 -7.21 -14.05 8.50
N ASP A 390 -7.76 -14.96 9.30
CA ASP A 390 -6.96 -15.95 10.01
C ASP A 390 -7.09 -17.31 9.31
N ASP A 391 -6.56 -18.37 9.91
CA ASP A 391 -6.54 -19.71 9.31
C ASP A 391 -7.94 -20.35 9.16
N THR A 392 -8.98 -19.76 9.75
CA THR A 392 -10.31 -20.35 9.91
C THR A 392 -11.46 -19.41 9.55
N HIS A 393 -11.23 -18.10 9.59
CA HIS A 393 -12.26 -17.08 9.43
C HIS A 393 -11.82 -15.92 8.55
N ARG A 394 -12.82 -15.36 7.86
CA ARG A 394 -12.75 -14.09 7.14
C ARG A 394 -13.37 -12.99 8.00
N TYR A 395 -12.68 -11.85 8.09
CA TYR A 395 -13.12 -10.66 8.80
C TYR A 395 -13.20 -9.50 7.84
N SER A 396 -14.37 -8.87 7.74
CA SER A 396 -14.58 -7.74 6.84
C SER A 396 -15.18 -6.56 7.59
N HIS A 397 -14.52 -5.41 7.50
CA HIS A 397 -14.99 -4.12 8.01
C HIS A 397 -15.54 -3.29 6.85
N TYR A 398 -16.79 -2.85 6.96
CA TYR A 398 -17.51 -2.05 5.98
C TYR A 398 -17.81 -0.67 6.55
N ILE A 399 -17.59 0.38 5.76
CA ILE A 399 -18.09 1.73 6.03
C ILE A 399 -18.92 2.17 4.82
N ILE A 400 -20.14 2.64 5.07
CA ILE A 400 -21.02 3.23 4.06
C ILE A 400 -21.23 4.69 4.41
N LYS A 401 -20.81 5.57 3.49
CA LYS A 401 -20.83 7.00 3.67
C LYS A 401 -21.72 7.67 2.61
N PRO A 402 -22.89 8.20 2.99
CA PRO A 402 -23.72 8.99 2.07
C PRO A 402 -22.97 10.20 1.50
N HIS A 403 -23.23 10.53 0.23
CA HIS A 403 -22.56 11.64 -0.47
C HIS A 403 -22.81 13.01 0.18
N GLU A 404 -23.95 13.18 0.84
CA GLU A 404 -24.30 14.38 1.61
C GLU A 404 -23.46 14.57 2.89
N VAL A 405 -22.69 13.57 3.32
CA VAL A 405 -21.81 13.69 4.49
C VAL A 405 -20.46 14.27 4.05
N HIS A 406 -20.10 15.43 4.58
CA HIS A 406 -18.86 16.15 4.27
C HIS A 406 -17.63 15.65 5.07
N VAL A 407 -17.45 14.33 5.15
CA VAL A 407 -16.21 13.72 5.66
C VAL A 407 -15.35 13.29 4.47
N SER A 408 -14.05 13.57 4.51
CA SER A 408 -13.12 13.12 3.46
C SER A 408 -13.12 11.59 3.34
N ASN A 409 -13.23 11.09 2.10
CA ASN A 409 -13.13 9.66 1.82
C ASN A 409 -11.77 9.10 2.24
N PHE A 410 -10.70 9.90 2.13
CA PHE A 410 -9.36 9.49 2.53
C PHE A 410 -9.26 9.22 4.04
N LYS A 411 -9.97 10.00 4.88
CA LYS A 411 -10.02 9.73 6.32
C LYS A 411 -10.72 8.40 6.61
N LEU A 412 -11.85 8.11 5.97
CA LEU A 412 -12.56 6.84 6.18
C LEU A 412 -11.76 5.64 5.66
N ARG A 413 -11.07 5.82 4.54
CA ARG A 413 -10.11 4.85 4.00
C ARG A 413 -8.99 4.56 4.99
N ASP A 414 -8.41 5.58 5.61
CA ASP A 414 -7.37 5.37 6.62
C ASP A 414 -7.87 4.56 7.82
N ILE A 415 -9.09 4.85 8.29
CA ILE A 415 -9.73 4.12 9.39
C ILE A 415 -9.94 2.65 9.03
N VAL A 416 -10.57 2.36 7.88
CA VAL A 416 -10.96 0.99 7.53
C VAL A 416 -9.74 0.11 7.24
N GLN A 417 -8.67 0.69 6.69
CA GLN A 417 -7.43 -0.03 6.35
C GLN A 417 -6.57 -0.37 7.57
N TYR A 418 -6.74 0.34 8.68
CA TYR A 418 -5.97 0.13 9.90
C TYR A 418 -6.53 -1.07 10.68
N VAL A 419 -5.76 -2.14 10.76
CA VAL A 419 -6.11 -3.35 11.49
C VAL A 419 -4.93 -3.80 12.33
N ASP A 420 -5.13 -3.96 13.64
CA ASP A 420 -4.11 -4.57 14.51
C ASP A 420 -4.32 -6.07 14.58
N TYR A 421 -3.23 -6.83 14.61
CA TYR A 421 -3.25 -8.29 14.68
C TYR A 421 -2.37 -8.78 15.81
N LYS A 422 -2.99 -9.45 16.79
CA LYS A 422 -2.30 -9.90 18.01
C LYS A 422 -1.14 -10.86 17.72
N GLN A 423 -1.23 -11.63 16.65
CA GLN A 423 -0.27 -12.66 16.26
C GLN A 423 0.64 -12.21 15.10
N ASN A 424 0.82 -10.91 14.92
CA ASN A 424 1.59 -10.38 13.78
C ASN A 424 3.02 -10.92 13.68
N LYS A 425 3.66 -11.19 14.82
CA LYS A 425 5.00 -11.81 14.88
C LYS A 425 5.07 -13.18 14.21
N GLU A 426 3.97 -13.92 14.19
CA GLU A 426 3.91 -15.23 13.53
C GLU A 426 3.99 -15.11 12.00
N ASN A 427 3.76 -13.93 11.43
CA ASN A 427 3.91 -13.66 10.00
C ASN A 427 5.33 -13.22 9.60
N HIS A 428 6.22 -12.98 10.57
CA HIS A 428 7.58 -12.55 10.26
C HIS A 428 8.36 -13.66 9.55
N SER A 429 9.23 -13.25 8.62
CA SER A 429 10.06 -14.10 7.77
C SER A 429 9.28 -15.14 6.95
N LYS A 430 7.98 -14.92 6.75
CA LYS A 430 7.13 -15.71 5.85
C LYS A 430 6.78 -14.89 4.60
N TYR A 431 6.83 -15.54 3.45
CA TYR A 431 6.29 -14.98 2.23
C TYR A 431 4.77 -15.15 2.20
N LYS A 432 4.07 -14.06 1.92
CA LYS A 432 2.62 -14.02 1.82
C LYS A 432 2.19 -13.50 0.45
N ALA A 433 1.15 -14.07 -0.14
CA ALA A 433 0.57 -13.58 -1.37
C ALA A 433 -0.13 -12.22 -1.13
N GLY A 434 0.08 -11.28 -2.05
CA GLY A 434 -0.75 -10.09 -2.19
C GLY A 434 -1.82 -10.32 -3.26
N LEU A 435 -2.65 -9.29 -3.50
CA LEU A 435 -3.72 -9.34 -4.49
C LEU A 435 -3.22 -9.57 -5.93
N GLY A 436 -2.01 -9.12 -6.23
CA GLY A 436 -1.39 -9.26 -7.53
C GLY A 436 -0.86 -10.66 -7.84
N MET A 437 -0.97 -11.62 -6.92
CA MET A 437 -0.64 -13.00 -7.24
C MET A 437 -1.71 -13.59 -8.18
N PRO A 438 -1.36 -13.94 -9.43
CA PRO A 438 -2.32 -14.54 -10.33
C PRO A 438 -2.68 -15.96 -9.89
N SER A 439 -3.91 -16.39 -10.19
CA SER A 439 -4.47 -17.68 -9.75
C SER A 439 -3.61 -18.88 -10.12
N TYR A 440 -3.07 -18.93 -11.35
CA TYR A 440 -2.24 -20.05 -11.79
C TYR A 440 -0.95 -20.24 -10.95
N LEU A 441 -0.36 -19.16 -10.41
CA LEU A 441 0.81 -19.27 -9.52
C LEU A 441 0.45 -19.74 -8.11
N LEU A 442 -0.76 -19.45 -7.66
CA LEU A 442 -1.31 -20.00 -6.41
C LEU A 442 -1.53 -21.51 -6.54
N GLU A 443 -2.13 -21.95 -7.67
CA GLU A 443 -2.35 -23.36 -7.99
C GLU A 443 -1.05 -24.16 -8.11
N GLU A 444 0.00 -23.56 -8.70
CA GLU A 444 1.32 -24.17 -8.79
C GLU A 444 2.10 -24.21 -7.46
N LYS A 445 1.53 -23.69 -6.37
CA LYS A 445 2.15 -23.63 -5.04
C LYS A 445 3.52 -22.96 -5.06
N LEU A 446 3.65 -21.87 -5.83
CA LEU A 446 4.93 -21.16 -6.00
C LEU A 446 5.57 -20.78 -4.66
N LEU A 447 4.77 -20.35 -3.68
CA LEU A 447 5.28 -19.94 -2.36
C LEU A 447 5.84 -21.12 -1.55
N GLU A 448 5.25 -22.31 -1.64
CA GLU A 448 5.84 -23.52 -1.04
C GLU A 448 7.21 -23.83 -1.68
N LYS A 449 7.30 -23.71 -3.01
CA LYS A 449 8.56 -23.90 -3.74
C LYS A 449 9.63 -22.87 -3.36
N ILE A 450 9.24 -21.63 -3.06
CA ILE A 450 10.17 -20.58 -2.59
C ILE A 450 10.63 -20.87 -1.16
N ALA A 451 9.70 -21.26 -0.27
CA ALA A 451 10.02 -21.58 1.12
C ALA A 451 11.00 -22.75 1.25
N ASN A 452 10.86 -23.78 0.40
CA ASN A 452 11.70 -24.98 0.42
C ASN A 452 13.07 -24.82 -0.27
N LYS A 453 13.37 -23.63 -0.83
CA LYS A 453 14.67 -23.31 -1.47
C LYS A 453 15.61 -22.49 -0.57
N LYS A 454 15.13 -22.04 0.59
CA LYS A 454 15.97 -21.52 1.68
C LYS A 454 16.48 -22.69 2.51
#